data_AF-A0A7D5V8T2-F1
#
_entry.id   AF-A0A7D5V8T2-F1
#
_cell.length_a   1.000
_cell.length_b   1.000
_cell.length_c   1.000
_cell.angle_alpha   90.00
_cell.angle_beta   90.00
_cell.angle_gamma   90.00
#
_symmetry.space_group_name_H-M   'P 1'
#
loop_
_entity.id
_entity.type
_entity.pdbx_description
1 polymer ?
#
loop_
_entity_poly.entity_id
_entity_poly.type
_entity_poly.pdbx_seq_one_letter_code
_entity_poly.pdbx_strand_id
1 'polypeptide(L)'
;MKLSDLATIKTNFPEAHFWLIRRGTAGRCGEPTREFNQEHIGIKVERIDLLLPDYLYYVFKHIHSTGHWQQIATGTLSLVNIRVSDVQRIELSPT
;
A
#
# COMPACT_ATOMS: atom_id res chain seq x y z
N MET A 1 14.27 -4.95 5.84
CA MET A 1 13.48 -6.10 5.31
C MET A 1 12.53 -5.56 4.25
N LYS A 2 12.38 -6.23 3.11
CA LYS A 2 11.40 -5.80 2.11
C LYS A 2 10.01 -6.29 2.49
N LEU A 3 9.00 -5.47 2.22
CA LEU A 3 7.61 -5.84 2.49
C LEU A 3 7.19 -7.10 1.71
N SER A 4 7.75 -7.27 0.51
CA SER A 4 7.50 -8.40 -0.39
C SER A 4 7.84 -9.78 0.20
N ASP A 5 8.73 -9.84 1.20
CA ASP A 5 9.12 -11.11 1.85
C ASP A 5 8.16 -11.50 2.98
N LEU A 6 7.41 -10.53 3.52
CA LEU A 6 6.51 -10.71 4.67
C LEU A 6 5.02 -10.69 4.28
N ALA A 7 4.70 -10.09 3.13
CA ALA A 7 3.35 -9.90 2.66
C ALA A 7 3.21 -10.16 1.16
N THR A 8 2.12 -10.84 0.80
CA THR A 8 1.65 -11.00 -0.58
C THR A 8 0.92 -9.72 -1.01
N ILE A 9 1.46 -9.04 -2.02
CA ILE A 9 0.92 -7.79 -2.56
C ILE A 9 0.48 -8.02 -4.00
N LYS A 10 -0.81 -7.86 -4.28
CA LYS A 10 -1.36 -8.00 -5.65
C LYS A 10 -2.64 -7.20 -5.84
N THR A 11 -2.94 -6.83 -7.08
CA THR A 11 -4.24 -6.21 -7.45
C THR A 11 -5.35 -7.25 -7.46
N ASN A 12 -6.61 -6.82 -7.34
CA ASN A 12 -7.79 -7.69 -7.33
C ASN A 12 -7.65 -8.84 -6.29
N PHE A 13 -7.33 -8.47 -5.04
CA PHE A 13 -7.11 -9.45 -3.97
C PHE A 13 -8.18 -9.33 -2.87
N PRO A 14 -9.32 -10.04 -2.99
CA PRO A 14 -10.41 -9.94 -2.01
C PRO A 14 -10.07 -10.54 -0.65
N GLU A 15 -9.10 -11.46 -0.57
CA GLU A 15 -8.64 -12.05 0.69
C GLU A 15 -7.49 -11.28 1.35
N ALA A 16 -7.19 -10.07 0.87
CA ALA A 16 -6.22 -9.22 1.51
C ALA A 16 -6.72 -8.76 2.89
N HIS A 17 -5.78 -8.45 3.80
CA HIS A 17 -6.15 -7.87 5.09
C HIS A 17 -6.61 -6.42 4.95
N PHE A 18 -6.01 -5.69 4.00
CA PHE A 18 -6.40 -4.33 3.65
C PHE A 18 -5.96 -4.00 2.22
N TRP A 19 -6.42 -2.86 1.72
CA TRP A 19 -6.16 -2.41 0.36
C TRP A 19 -5.56 -1.00 0.32
N LEU A 20 -4.82 -0.69 -0.73
CA LEU A 20 -4.33 0.65 -1.02
C LEU A 20 -5.01 1.20 -2.26
N ILE A 21 -5.42 2.47 -2.20
CA ILE A 21 -5.98 3.18 -3.35
C ILE A 21 -4.88 3.36 -4.39
N ARG A 22 -4.99 2.60 -5.49
CA ARG A 22 -4.01 2.60 -6.57
C ARG A 22 -4.09 3.85 -7.44
N ARG A 23 -5.30 4.34 -7.69
CA ARG A 23 -5.61 5.42 -8.64
C ARG A 23 -6.47 6.46 -7.96
N GLY A 24 -6.16 7.72 -8.19
CA GLY A 24 -6.96 8.83 -7.67
C GLY A 24 -6.22 10.14 -7.77
N THR A 25 -6.65 11.10 -6.95
CA THR A 25 -5.93 12.36 -6.76
C THR A 25 -4.63 12.10 -6.00
N ALA A 26 -3.65 13.00 -6.14
CA ALA A 26 -2.36 12.86 -5.47
C ALA A 26 -2.47 12.70 -3.93
N GLY A 27 -3.50 13.29 -3.32
CA GLY A 27 -3.77 13.19 -1.89
C GLY A 27 -4.55 11.95 -1.43
N ARG A 28 -5.05 11.11 -2.35
CA ARG A 28 -5.72 9.83 -2.01
C ARG A 28 -4.94 8.61 -2.48
N CYS A 29 -3.97 8.80 -3.38
CA CYS A 29 -3.17 7.71 -3.91
C CYS A 29 -2.25 7.14 -2.83
N GLY A 30 -2.32 5.83 -2.61
CA GLY A 30 -1.61 5.14 -1.54
C GLY A 30 -2.28 5.21 -0.17
N GLU A 31 -3.49 5.78 -0.08
CA GLU A 31 -4.29 5.74 1.15
C GLU A 31 -4.75 4.30 1.43
N PRO A 32 -4.57 3.78 2.66
CA PRO A 32 -5.03 2.46 3.03
C PRO A 32 -6.52 2.45 3.38
N THR A 33 -7.27 1.54 2.78
CA THR A 33 -8.71 1.31 3.02
C THR A 33 -8.98 -0.14 3.41
N ARG A 34 -10.08 -0.34 4.15
CA ARG A 34 -10.64 -1.66 4.49
C ARG A 34 -11.77 -2.07 3.55
N GLU A 35 -12.04 -1.26 2.53
CA GLU A 35 -13.04 -1.55 1.50
C GLU A 35 -12.37 -2.17 0.28
N PHE A 36 -12.84 -3.37 -0.07
CA PHE A 36 -12.37 -4.07 -1.25
C PHE A 36 -12.78 -3.33 -2.53
N ASN A 37 -11.82 -3.13 -3.43
CA ASN A 37 -12.05 -2.71 -4.80
C ASN A 37 -11.07 -3.46 -5.70
N GLN A 38 -11.53 -3.95 -6.86
CA GLN A 38 -10.72 -4.71 -7.80
C GLN A 38 -9.53 -3.91 -8.34
N GLU A 39 -9.65 -2.57 -8.43
CA GLU A 39 -8.56 -1.69 -8.85
C GLU A 39 -7.52 -1.41 -7.75
N HIS A 40 -7.88 -1.64 -6.48
CA HIS A 40 -6.98 -1.41 -5.37
C HIS A 40 -5.89 -2.50 -5.27
N ILE A 41 -4.77 -2.12 -4.65
CA ILE A 41 -3.69 -3.06 -4.36
C ILE A 41 -3.98 -3.69 -3.01
N GLY A 42 -4.26 -4.99 -2.98
CA GLY A 42 -4.46 -5.72 -1.74
C GLY A 42 -3.13 -6.18 -1.14
N ILE A 43 -3.05 -6.10 0.19
CA ILE A 43 -1.91 -6.54 0.98
C ILE A 43 -2.38 -7.61 1.96
N LYS A 44 -1.85 -8.83 1.82
CA LYS A 44 -2.05 -9.93 2.76
C LYS A 44 -0.72 -10.23 3.43
N VAL A 45 -0.69 -10.17 4.75
CA VAL A 45 0.51 -10.46 5.53
C VAL A 45 0.54 -11.97 5.75
N GLU A 46 1.59 -12.65 5.30
CA GLU A 46 1.70 -14.10 5.44
C GLU A 46 2.31 -14.46 6.81
N ARG A 47 3.28 -13.67 7.27
CA ARG A 47 3.93 -13.86 8.57
C ARG A 47 3.36 -12.94 9.65
N ILE A 48 2.15 -13.28 10.09
CA ILE A 48 1.43 -12.56 11.15
C ILE A 48 2.18 -12.66 12.49
N ASP A 49 2.98 -13.72 12.66
CA ASP A 49 3.91 -13.94 13.77
C ASP A 49 4.98 -12.85 13.90
N LEU A 50 5.36 -12.22 12.78
CA LEU A 50 6.37 -11.14 12.75
C LEU A 50 5.75 -9.76 12.58
N LEU A 51 4.64 -9.66 11.83
CA LEU A 51 4.05 -8.38 11.47
C LEU A 51 2.53 -8.46 11.54
N LEU A 52 1.92 -7.65 12.41
CA LEU A 52 0.47 -7.58 12.50
C LEU A 52 -0.13 -6.79 11.33
N PRO A 53 -1.18 -7.30 10.66
CA PRO A 53 -1.84 -6.60 9.56
C PRO A 53 -2.37 -5.21 9.93
N ASP A 54 -2.98 -5.07 11.11
CA ASP A 54 -3.46 -3.78 11.61
C ASP A 54 -2.33 -2.79 11.86
N TYR A 55 -1.19 -3.25 12.37
CA TYR A 55 -0.02 -2.40 12.54
C TYR A 55 0.47 -1.89 11.18
N LEU A 56 0.58 -2.79 10.20
CA LEU A 56 0.98 -2.44 8.84
C LEU A 56 0.01 -1.43 8.21
N TYR A 57 -1.29 -1.57 8.44
CA TYR A 57 -2.29 -0.59 7.99
C TYR A 57 -1.98 0.83 8.51
N TYR A 58 -1.64 0.98 9.80
CA TYR A 58 -1.25 2.28 10.36
C TYR A 58 0.10 2.79 9.84
N VAL A 59 1.06 1.89 9.58
CA VAL A 59 2.32 2.26 8.92
C VAL A 59 2.05 2.85 7.54
N PHE A 60 1.19 2.22 6.73
CA PHE A 60 0.79 2.76 5.42
C PHE A 60 0.05 4.09 5.54
N LYS A 61 -0.78 4.27 6.58
CA LYS A 61 -1.44 5.54 6.86
C LYS A 61 -0.43 6.65 7.19
N HIS A 62 0.63 6.32 7.94
CA HIS A 62 1.72 7.24 8.22
C HIS A 62 2.51 7.59 6.96
N ILE A 63 2.92 6.60 6.15
CA ILE A 63 3.61 6.81 4.85
C ILE A 63 2.76 7.67 3.91
N HIS A 64 1.44 7.51 3.94
CA HIS A 64 0.55 8.37 3.19
C HIS A 64 0.56 9.81 3.71
N SER A 65 0.54 10.00 5.03
CA SER A 65 0.61 11.34 5.64
C SER A 65 1.94 12.07 5.39
N THR A 66 3.05 11.36 5.17
CA THR A 66 4.35 11.97 4.84
C THR A 66 4.46 12.42 3.39
N GLY A 67 3.45 12.15 2.55
CA GLY A 67 3.45 12.51 1.13
C GLY A 67 4.36 11.64 0.27
N HIS A 68 4.87 10.50 0.79
CA HIS A 68 5.76 9.60 0.05
C HIS A 68 5.18 9.17 -1.29
N TRP A 69 3.89 8.80 -1.32
CA TRP A 69 3.21 8.38 -2.53
C TRP A 69 3.13 9.46 -3.60
N GLN A 70 3.05 10.74 -3.21
CA GLN A 70 2.99 11.85 -4.17
C GLN A 70 4.29 11.99 -4.97
N GLN A 71 5.42 11.56 -4.41
CA GLN A 71 6.73 11.62 -5.06
C GLN A 71 6.95 10.47 -6.06
N ILE A 72 6.30 9.32 -5.85
CA ILE A 72 6.48 8.12 -6.68
C ILE A 72 5.29 7.85 -7.61
N ALA A 73 4.12 8.41 -7.32
CA ALA A 73 2.94 8.24 -8.15
C ALA A 73 3.16 8.87 -9.52
N THR A 74 2.82 8.12 -10.57
CA THR A 74 3.01 8.57 -11.96
C THR A 74 1.66 8.98 -12.55
N GLY A 75 1.58 10.12 -13.23
CA GLY A 75 0.34 10.58 -13.86
C GLY A 75 0.32 12.05 -14.24
N THR A 76 -0.86 12.57 -14.55
CA THR A 76 -1.10 14.00 -14.81
C THR A 76 -1.52 14.71 -13.52
N LEU A 77 -1.53 16.05 -13.52
CA LEU A 77 -1.80 16.90 -12.35
C LEU A 77 -3.04 16.52 -11.53
N SER A 78 -4.05 15.89 -12.15
CA SER A 78 -5.31 15.52 -11.50
C SER A 78 -5.47 14.03 -11.20
N LEU A 79 -4.77 13.16 -11.92
CA LEU A 79 -4.95 11.71 -11.82
C LEU A 79 -3.59 11.01 -11.81
N VAL A 80 -3.26 10.42 -10.67
CA VAL A 80 -2.02 9.69 -10.47
C VAL A 80 -2.29 8.23 -10.14
N ASN A 81 -1.32 7.38 -10.46
CA ASN A 81 -1.39 5.95 -10.24
C ASN A 81 -0.08 5.42 -9.65
N ILE A 82 -0.19 4.52 -8.67
CA ILE A 82 0.93 3.72 -8.15
C ILE A 82 0.91 2.30 -8.72
N ARG A 83 2.08 1.65 -8.76
CA ARG A 83 2.20 0.25 -9.20
C ARG A 83 2.43 -0.65 -8.00
N VAL A 84 2.08 -1.92 -8.15
CA VAL A 84 2.34 -2.97 -7.15
C VAL A 84 3.84 -3.05 -6.81
N SER A 85 4.70 -2.90 -7.83
CA SER A 85 6.15 -2.89 -7.68
C SER A 85 6.66 -1.76 -6.77
N ASP A 86 5.98 -0.63 -6.73
CA ASP A 86 6.37 0.51 -5.89
C ASP A 86 6.08 0.20 -4.42
N VAL A 87 4.92 -0.41 -4.14
CA VAL A 87 4.53 -0.88 -2.80
C VAL A 87 5.47 -1.99 -2.31
N GLN A 88 5.85 -2.92 -3.20
CA GLN A 88 6.76 -4.03 -2.91
C GLN A 88 8.18 -3.58 -2.53
N ARG A 89 8.61 -2.41 -3.02
CA ARG A 89 9.93 -1.82 -2.76
C ARG A 89 10.02 -1.11 -1.42
N ILE A 90 8.91 -0.91 -0.70
CA ILE A 90 8.94 -0.29 0.62
C ILE A 90 9.76 -1.17 1.57
N GLU A 91 10.82 -0.58 2.10
CA GLU A 91 11.65 -1.20 3.12
C GLU A 91 11.17 -0.75 4.50
N LEU A 92 10.67 -1.70 5.26
CA LEU A 92 10.41 -1.49 6.69
C LEU A 92 11.77 -1.56 7.38
N SER A 93 12.33 -0.40 7.69
CA SER A 93 13.52 -0.27 8.52
C SER A 93 13.07 0.12 9.94
N PRO A 94 13.37 -0.69 10.97
CA PRO A 94 13.22 -0.22 12.35
C PRO A 94 14.24 0.90 12.54
N THR A 95 13.74 2.11 12.82
CA THR A 95 14.59 3.22 13.25
C THR A 95 14.87 3.07 14.73
#